data_AF-A0A154QKA5-F1
#
_entry.id   AF-A0A154QKA5-F1
#
_cell.length_a   1.000
_cell.length_b   1.000
_cell.length_c   1.000
_cell.angle_alpha   90.00
_cell.angle_beta   90.00
_cell.angle_gamma   90.00
#
_symmetry.space_group_name_H-M   'P 1'
#
loop_
_entity.id
_entity.type
_entity.pdbx_description
1 polymer ?
#
loop_
_entity_poly.entity_id
_entity_poly.type
_entity_poly.pdbx_seq_one_letter_code
_entity_poly.pdbx_strand_id
1 'polypeptide(L)'
;MSDENAKKPIDQLADTVAQLKEMRHYSKNNVETLTAAWLLFDGELSRLKQADKLADLMDRQAQLHEALETVINDLDEQLARMQPEPEPGA
;
A
#
# COMPACT_ATOMS: atom_id res chain seq x y z
N MET A 1 -27.56 19.54 17.04
CA MET A 1 -27.30 18.31 16.26
C MET A 1 -25.87 17.95 16.58
N SER A 2 -25.68 17.14 17.62
CA SER A 2 -24.38 16.84 18.22
C SER A 2 -23.69 15.73 17.45
N ASP A 3 -22.36 15.81 17.35
CA ASP A 3 -21.46 14.89 16.65
C ASP A 3 -21.47 13.45 17.21
N GLU A 4 -22.60 12.75 17.16
CA GLU A 4 -22.74 11.38 17.66
C GLU A 4 -22.04 10.32 16.78
N ASN A 5 -21.46 10.71 15.64
CA ASN A 5 -20.81 9.79 14.69
C ASN A 5 -19.34 10.14 14.36
N ALA A 6 -18.71 11.05 15.10
CA ALA A 6 -17.29 11.32 14.91
C ALA A 6 -16.47 10.12 15.42
N LYS A 7 -15.98 9.27 14.50
CA LYS A 7 -15.01 8.22 14.83
C LYS A 7 -13.86 8.82 15.64
N LYS A 8 -13.39 8.14 16.68
CA LYS A 8 -12.24 8.61 17.43
C LYS A 8 -11.04 8.67 16.47
N PRO A 9 -10.11 9.62 16.64
CA PRO A 9 -8.92 9.72 15.79
C PRO A 9 -8.13 8.40 15.69
N ILE A 10 -8.11 7.60 16.76
CA ILE A 10 -7.47 6.28 16.78
C ILE A 10 -8.16 5.27 15.84
N ASP A 11 -9.49 5.30 15.76
CA ASP A 11 -10.26 4.41 14.88
C ASP A 11 -10.03 4.78 13.41
N GLN A 12 -10.00 6.08 13.12
CA GLN A 12 -9.71 6.59 11.77
C GLN A 12 -8.29 6.24 11.31
N LEU A 13 -7.32 6.31 12.23
CA LEU A 13 -5.94 5.93 11.96
C LEU A 13 -5.83 4.42 11.69
N ALA A 14 -6.47 3.59 12.51
CA ALA A 14 -6.49 2.14 12.33
C ALA A 14 -7.14 1.75 10.98
N ASP A 15 -8.26 2.36 10.62
CA ASP A 15 -8.91 2.16 9.33
C ASP A 15 -8.00 2.53 8.16
N THR A 16 -7.29 3.66 8.28
CA THR A 16 -6.35 4.13 7.25
C THR A 16 -5.20 3.14 7.07
N VAL A 17 -4.59 2.68 8.17
CA VAL A 17 -3.54 1.66 8.15
C VAL A 17 -4.03 0.38 7.49
N ALA A 18 -5.25 -0.08 7.79
CA ALA A 18 -5.83 -1.26 7.17
C ALA A 18 -5.96 -1.10 5.65
N GLN A 19 -6.45 0.05 5.17
CA GLN A 19 -6.54 0.35 3.73
C GLN A 19 -5.16 0.39 3.06
N LEU A 20 -4.16 0.99 3.70
CA LEU A 20 -2.80 1.03 3.16
C LEU A 20 -2.18 -0.38 3.08
N LYS A 21 -2.44 -1.26 4.06
CA LYS A 21 -2.01 -2.67 4.04
C LYS A 21 -2.64 -3.44 2.86
N GLU A 22 -3.91 -3.19 2.56
CA GLU A 22 -4.56 -3.73 1.35
C GLU A 22 -3.90 -3.20 0.07
N MET A 23 -3.69 -1.88 -0.03
CA MET A 23 -3.02 -1.27 -1.19
C MET A 23 -1.62 -1.85 -1.42
N ARG A 24 -0.87 -2.11 -0.35
CA ARG A 24 0.46 -2.73 -0.40
C ARG A 24 0.42 -4.16 -0.90
N HIS A 25 -0.60 -4.94 -0.50
CA HIS A 25 -0.83 -6.28 -1.03
C HIS A 25 -1.08 -6.23 -2.55
N TYR A 26 -2.00 -5.37 -3.01
CA TYR A 26 -2.25 -5.19 -4.45
C TYR A 26 -1.01 -4.67 -5.20
N SER A 27 -0.26 -3.76 -4.59
CA SER A 27 0.96 -3.19 -5.16
C SER A 27 1.98 -4.28 -5.54
N LYS A 28 2.14 -5.29 -4.68
CA LYS A 28 2.98 -6.46 -4.97
C LYS A 28 2.45 -7.26 -6.17
N ASN A 29 1.16 -7.57 -6.20
CA ASN A 29 0.55 -8.35 -7.29
C ASN A 29 0.61 -7.61 -8.64
N ASN A 30 0.59 -6.27 -8.63
CA ASN A 30 0.75 -5.46 -9.83
C ASN A 30 2.12 -5.65 -10.47
N VAL A 31 3.20 -5.83 -9.70
CA VAL A 31 4.56 -6.07 -10.24
C VAL A 31 4.58 -7.36 -11.06
N GLU A 32 3.97 -8.43 -10.56
CA GLU A 32 3.88 -9.70 -11.27
C GLU A 32 3.12 -9.55 -12.59
N THR A 33 1.99 -8.85 -12.55
CA THR A 33 1.17 -8.57 -13.75
C THR A 33 1.93 -7.72 -14.77
N LEU A 34 2.61 -6.66 -14.31
CA LEU A 34 3.40 -5.77 -15.17
C LEU A 34 4.61 -6.51 -15.76
N THR A 35 5.24 -7.41 -15.01
CA THR A 35 6.36 -8.23 -15.49
C THR A 35 5.89 -9.16 -16.62
N ALA A 36 4.75 -9.84 -16.44
CA ALA A 36 4.19 -10.69 -17.49
C ALA A 36 3.83 -9.90 -18.75
N ALA A 37 3.24 -8.70 -18.60
CA ALA A 37 2.97 -7.81 -19.71
C ALA A 37 4.27 -7.35 -20.39
N TRP A 38 5.27 -6.95 -19.61
CA TRP A 38 6.57 -6.51 -20.12
C TRP A 38 7.23 -7.60 -20.98
N LEU A 39 7.27 -8.86 -20.52
CA LEU A 39 7.80 -9.99 -21.27
C LEU A 39 7.09 -10.19 -22.63
N LEU A 40 5.77 -10.02 -22.66
CA LEU A 40 5.01 -10.11 -23.91
C LEU A 40 5.39 -8.99 -24.90
N PHE A 41 5.59 -7.77 -24.40
CA PHE A 41 5.94 -6.60 -25.20
C PHE A 41 7.43 -6.49 -25.54
N ASP A 42 8.31 -7.17 -24.83
CA ASP A 42 9.71 -7.33 -25.18
C ASP A 42 9.94 -8.52 -26.14
N GLY A 43 9.04 -9.51 -26.11
CA GLY A 43 9.04 -10.67 -27.00
C GLY A 43 8.13 -10.52 -28.23
N GLU A 44 6.98 -11.18 -28.19
CA GLU A 44 6.07 -11.34 -29.33
C GLU A 44 5.58 -10.01 -29.90
N LEU A 45 5.34 -9.02 -29.03
CA LEU A 45 4.82 -7.71 -29.40
C LEU A 45 5.91 -6.62 -29.48
N SER A 46 7.19 -7.00 -29.52
CA SER A 46 8.34 -6.08 -29.61
C SER A 46 8.23 -5.02 -30.71
N ARG A 47 7.59 -5.36 -31.84
CA ARG A 47 7.33 -4.41 -32.95
C ARG A 47 6.50 -3.19 -32.53
N LEU A 48 5.71 -3.28 -31.45
CA LEU A 48 4.91 -2.18 -30.91
C LEU A 48 5.74 -1.19 -30.06
N LYS A 49 6.96 -1.55 -29.66
CA LYS A 49 7.89 -0.67 -28.91
C LYS A 49 7.28 -0.05 -27.66
N GLN A 50 6.57 -0.84 -26.85
CA GLN A 50 5.96 -0.38 -25.59
C GLN A 50 6.62 -0.96 -24.33
N ALA A 51 7.63 -1.84 -24.48
CA ALA A 51 8.30 -2.47 -23.34
C ALA A 51 8.83 -1.44 -22.33
N ASP A 52 9.48 -0.36 -22.79
CA ASP A 52 10.00 0.70 -21.92
C ASP A 52 8.94 1.37 -21.05
N LYS A 53 7.70 1.50 -21.56
CA LYS A 53 6.61 2.08 -20.77
C LYS A 53 6.14 1.13 -19.67
N LEU A 54 6.16 -0.17 -19.93
CA LEU A 54 5.81 -1.17 -18.92
C LEU A 54 6.92 -1.27 -17.86
N ALA A 55 8.18 -1.15 -18.27
CA ALA A 55 9.31 -1.04 -17.34
C ALA A 55 9.19 0.20 -16.42
N ASP A 56 8.87 1.38 -16.97
CA ASP A 56 8.62 2.59 -16.16
C ASP A 56 7.46 2.40 -15.17
N LEU A 57 6.41 1.69 -15.56
CA LEU A 57 5.32 1.34 -14.62
C LEU A 57 5.79 0.38 -13.52
N MET A 58 6.65 -0.59 -13.83
CA MET A 58 7.23 -1.49 -12.82
C MET A 58 8.08 -0.73 -11.80
N ASP A 59 8.92 0.20 -12.26
CA ASP A 59 9.76 1.03 -11.39
C ASP A 59 8.91 1.89 -10.45
N ARG A 60 7.84 2.52 -10.98
CA ARG A 60 6.89 3.28 -10.16
C ARG A 60 6.14 2.41 -9.16
N GLN A 61 5.78 1.18 -9.56
CA GLN A 61 5.10 0.23 -8.69
C GLN A 61 5.99 -0.20 -7.53
N ALA A 62 7.28 -0.42 -7.78
CA ALA A 62 8.28 -0.71 -6.75
C ALA A 62 8.44 0.46 -5.77
N GLN A 63 8.58 1.69 -6.28
CA GLN A 63 8.65 2.90 -5.46
C GLN A 63 7.41 3.09 -4.58
N LEU A 64 6.21 2.85 -5.14
CA LEU A 64 4.97 2.92 -4.38
C LEU A 64 4.92 1.85 -3.28
N HIS A 65 5.37 0.62 -3.56
CA HIS A 65 5.43 -0.44 -2.56
C HIS A 65 6.31 -0.06 -1.38
N GLU A 66 7.52 0.43 -1.62
CA GLU A 66 8.45 0.87 -0.57
C GLU A 66 7.90 2.05 0.24
N ALA A 67 7.25 3.01 -0.43
CA ALA A 67 6.62 4.14 0.23
C ALA A 67 5.44 3.69 1.12
N LEU A 68 4.63 2.73 0.65
CA LEU A 68 3.54 2.15 1.44
C LEU A 68 4.08 1.46 2.69
N GLU A 69 5.12 0.63 2.59
CA GLU A 69 5.74 -0.02 3.74
C GLU A 69 6.23 1.00 4.78
N THR A 70 6.91 2.06 4.33
CA THR A 70 7.43 3.11 5.21
C THR A 70 6.29 3.82 5.96
N VAL A 71 5.27 4.29 5.24
CA VAL A 71 4.14 5.01 5.84
C VAL A 71 3.33 4.09 6.76
N ILE A 72 3.11 2.83 6.39
CA ILE A 72 2.41 1.86 7.24
C ILE A 72 3.14 1.69 8.57
N ASN A 73 4.46 1.54 8.55
CA ASN A 73 5.26 1.40 9.78
C ASN A 73 5.14 2.65 10.67
N ASP A 74 5.28 3.85 10.09
CA ASP A 74 5.16 5.12 10.84
C ASP A 74 3.78 5.27 11.49
N LEU A 75 2.71 4.86 10.78
CA LEU A 75 1.35 4.95 11.29
C LEU A 75 1.03 3.83 12.30
N ASP A 76 1.54 2.62 12.12
CA ASP A 76 1.44 1.53 13.10
C ASP A 76 2.14 1.93 14.42
N GLU A 77 3.31 2.58 14.35
CA GLU A 77 3.98 3.12 15.54
C GLU A 77 3.14 4.19 16.25
N GLN A 78 2.54 5.12 15.48
CA GLN A 78 1.64 6.13 16.05
C GLN A 78 0.42 5.48 16.70
N LEU A 79 -0.17 4.48 16.06
CA LEU A 79 -1.31 3.75 16.58
C LEU A 79 -0.96 3.06 17.89
N ALA A 80 0.20 2.42 17.98
CA ALA A 80 0.69 1.79 19.20
C ALA A 80 0.88 2.78 20.36
N ARG A 81 1.37 4.00 20.08
CA ARG A 81 1.52 5.07 21.09
C ARG A 81 0.18 5.62 21.58
N MET A 82 -0.88 5.48 20.79
CA MET A 82 -2.23 5.92 21.14
C MET A 82 -3.05 4.86 21.87
N GLN A 83 -2.64 3.59 21.82
CA GLN A 83 -3.32 2.53 22.56
C GLN A 83 -3.07 2.71 24.07
N PRO A 84 -4.13 2.65 24.91
CA PRO A 84 -3.95 2.67 26.35
C PRO A 84 -3.10 1.47 26.80
N GLU A 85 -2.27 1.65 27.82
CA GLU A 85 -1.53 0.54 28.42
C GLU A 85 -2.53 -0.58 28.81
N PRO A 86 -2.21 -1.85 28.51
CA PRO A 86 -3.05 -2.96 28.94
C PRO A 86 -3.19 -2.90 30.47
N GLU A 87 -4.43 -2.88 30.98
CA GLU A 87 -4.65 -2.89 32.42
C GLU A 87 -3.92 -4.10 33.03
N PRO A 88 -3.08 -3.90 34.06
CA PRO A 88 -2.43 -5.01 34.73
C PRO A 88 -3.48 -5.86 35.44
N GLY A 89 -3.80 -7.01 34.84
CA GLY A 89 -4.41 -8.20 35.42
C GLY A 89 -5.44 -8.02 36.54
N ALA A 90 -6.71 -8.26 36.22
CA ALA A 90 -7.73 -8.64 37.20
C ALA A 90 -7.66 -10.13 37.53
#